data_AF-A0A6J4R6X9-F1
#
_entry.id   AF-A0A6J4R6X9-F1
#
_cell.length_a   1.000
_cell.length_b   1.000
_cell.length_c   1.000
_cell.angle_alpha   90.00
_cell.angle_beta   90.00
_cell.angle_gamma   90.00
#
_symmetry.space_group_name_H-M   'P 1'
#
loop_
_entity.id
_entity.type
_entity.pdbx_description
1 polymer ?
#
loop_
_entity_poly.entity_id
_entity_poly.type
_entity_poly.pdbx_seq_one_letter_code
_entity_poly.pdbx_strand_id
1 'polypeptide(L)'
;MTSLDAELSAAAGASAPAASTARLRVLLLQALDAGRAELEKSRSGYETPVTVAMATADGHLLAVGPAPAALRADSAVVGERSWLLVAATVAALVLLAGAGRPRAAGELSLRAGIFADDYLVLAMPAADVAPEDLDELVPLAFAEQADGIDRLRARALALPGALLDGTAAQLRAPIGDAHPLRIAEAVARLGGRPARAASVSELEEEVLALLAADGQAAVRPHEDPDPARKIARRILQRLDGMGKWGGYHTEFAHLSRGFAGNQRALAQAVGEALLAAGLLAEKPSVGQRHVFLNPRRAAEIRALIERGEEPSGLRLPQP
;
A
#
# COMPACT_ATOMS: atom_id res chain seq x y z
N MET A 1 -18.18 2.21 -25.60
CA MET A 1 -16.83 2.68 -25.20
C MET A 1 -15.88 1.50 -25.31
N THR A 2 -14.68 1.70 -25.86
CA THR A 2 -13.65 0.64 -25.95
C THR A 2 -13.11 0.33 -24.55
N SER A 3 -12.97 -0.94 -24.21
CA SER A 3 -12.36 -1.36 -22.93
C SER A 3 -10.83 -1.25 -22.98
N LEU A 4 -10.19 -1.16 -21.82
CA LEU A 4 -8.72 -1.16 -21.71
C LEU A 4 -8.09 -2.38 -22.41
N ASP A 5 -8.66 -3.55 -22.19
CA ASP A 5 -8.24 -4.83 -22.76
C ASP A 5 -8.28 -4.84 -24.30
N ALA A 6 -9.38 -4.35 -24.88
CA ALA A 6 -9.52 -4.23 -26.33
C ALA A 6 -8.52 -3.23 -26.92
N GLU A 7 -8.25 -2.12 -26.22
CA GLU A 7 -7.28 -1.12 -26.66
C GLU A 7 -5.85 -1.66 -26.58
N LEU A 8 -5.49 -2.36 -25.51
CA LEU A 8 -4.19 -3.02 -25.36
C LEU A 8 -3.97 -4.04 -26.48
N SER A 9 -4.95 -4.91 -26.71
CA SER A 9 -4.89 -5.90 -27.80
C SER A 9 -4.68 -5.25 -29.16
N ALA A 10 -5.37 -4.14 -29.44
CA ALA A 10 -5.21 -3.38 -30.68
C ALA A 10 -3.85 -2.68 -30.79
N ALA A 11 -3.22 -2.37 -29.65
CA ALA A 11 -1.96 -1.64 -29.57
C ALA A 11 -0.72 -2.53 -29.38
N ALA A 12 -0.85 -3.87 -29.45
CA ALA A 12 0.21 -4.85 -29.18
C ALA A 12 0.62 -5.00 -27.70
N GLY A 13 -0.36 -4.94 -26.79
CA GLY A 13 -0.24 -5.38 -25.40
C GLY A 13 0.81 -4.63 -24.60
N ALA A 14 1.63 -5.37 -23.85
CA ALA A 14 2.77 -4.84 -23.09
C ALA A 14 3.81 -4.13 -23.97
N SER A 15 3.84 -4.46 -25.27
CA SER A 15 4.75 -3.85 -26.25
C SER A 15 4.16 -2.62 -26.96
N ALA A 16 3.04 -2.06 -26.46
CA ALA A 16 2.38 -0.98 -27.17
C ALA A 16 3.26 0.28 -27.32
N PRO A 17 3.16 0.97 -28.48
CA PRO A 17 4.01 2.12 -28.78
C PRO A 17 3.65 3.31 -27.89
N ALA A 18 4.62 4.20 -27.67
CA ALA A 18 4.46 5.40 -26.85
C ALA A 18 3.31 6.32 -27.28
N ALA A 19 2.93 6.30 -28.58
CA ALA A 19 1.79 7.04 -29.10
C ALA A 19 0.45 6.62 -28.48
N SER A 20 0.34 5.38 -27.99
CA SER A 20 -0.87 4.83 -27.35
C SER A 20 -0.95 5.14 -25.85
N THR A 21 0.15 5.54 -25.22
CA THR A 21 0.28 5.69 -23.75
C THR A 21 -0.78 6.62 -23.16
N ALA A 22 -1.04 7.79 -23.78
CA ALA A 22 -2.00 8.74 -23.24
C ALA A 22 -3.42 8.17 -23.18
N ARG A 23 -3.85 7.48 -24.24
CA ARG A 23 -5.17 6.85 -24.32
C ARG A 23 -5.28 5.67 -23.36
N LEU A 24 -4.28 4.80 -23.33
CA LEU A 24 -4.21 3.67 -22.41
C LEU A 24 -4.24 4.13 -20.95
N ARG A 25 -3.59 5.25 -20.62
CA ARG A 25 -3.61 5.82 -19.27
C ARG A 25 -5.02 6.24 -18.85
N VAL A 26 -5.78 6.89 -19.75
CA VAL A 26 -7.17 7.27 -19.47
C VAL A 26 -8.03 6.03 -19.21
N LEU A 27 -7.90 4.99 -20.05
CA LEU A 27 -8.66 3.75 -19.90
C LEU A 27 -8.26 2.98 -18.64
N LEU A 28 -6.99 3.02 -18.25
CA LEU A 28 -6.51 2.45 -17.00
C LEU A 28 -7.15 3.14 -15.80
N LEU A 29 -7.15 4.47 -15.74
CA LEU A 29 -7.78 5.20 -14.64
C LEU A 29 -9.28 4.89 -14.54
N GLN A 30 -9.99 4.85 -15.67
CA GLN A 30 -11.40 4.44 -15.69
C GLN A 30 -11.62 3.01 -15.17
N ALA A 31 -10.74 2.07 -15.54
CA ALA A 31 -10.82 0.69 -15.05
C ALA A 31 -10.53 0.59 -13.55
N LEU A 32 -9.61 1.40 -13.03
CA LEU A 32 -9.30 1.47 -11.59
C LEU A 32 -10.44 2.10 -10.79
N ASP A 33 -11.04 3.19 -11.28
CA ASP A 33 -12.23 3.81 -10.68
C ASP A 33 -13.39 2.82 -10.60
N ALA A 34 -13.67 2.13 -11.72
CA ALA A 34 -14.71 1.10 -11.78
C ALA A 34 -14.40 -0.08 -10.84
N GLY A 35 -13.15 -0.55 -10.82
CA GLY A 35 -12.71 -1.62 -9.93
C GLY A 35 -12.87 -1.27 -8.46
N ARG A 36 -12.63 -0.01 -8.08
CA ARG A 36 -12.86 0.47 -6.72
C ARG A 36 -14.35 0.43 -6.36
N ALA A 37 -15.21 0.92 -7.24
CA ALA A 37 -16.66 0.85 -7.04
C ALA A 37 -17.17 -0.59 -6.97
N GLU A 38 -16.60 -1.51 -7.74
CA GLU A 38 -16.92 -2.94 -7.69
C GLU A 38 -16.55 -3.57 -6.36
N LEU A 39 -15.40 -3.22 -5.77
CA LEU A 39 -14.93 -3.82 -4.51
C LEU A 39 -15.85 -3.52 -3.31
N GLU A 40 -16.64 -2.46 -3.38
CA GLU A 40 -17.67 -2.10 -2.38
C GLU A 40 -18.95 -2.95 -2.48
N LYS A 41 -19.16 -3.68 -3.58
CA LYS A 41 -20.37 -4.51 -3.79
C LYS A 41 -20.29 -5.82 -3.03
N SER A 42 -21.42 -6.47 -2.74
CA SER A 42 -21.42 -7.80 -2.10
C SER A 42 -20.98 -8.93 -3.05
N ARG A 43 -21.14 -8.72 -4.35
CA ARG A 43 -20.67 -9.56 -5.46
C ARG A 43 -20.05 -8.63 -6.50
N SER A 44 -18.83 -8.91 -6.92
CA SER A 44 -18.02 -7.96 -7.67
C SER A 44 -17.48 -8.56 -8.95
N GLY A 45 -17.46 -7.78 -10.01
CA GLY A 45 -16.73 -8.09 -11.25
C GLY A 45 -17.46 -8.99 -12.26
N TYR A 46 -18.73 -9.30 -12.04
CA TYR A 46 -19.49 -10.21 -12.93
C TYR A 46 -19.76 -9.59 -14.31
N GLU A 47 -20.07 -8.30 -14.35
CA GLU A 47 -20.24 -7.56 -15.61
C GLU A 47 -18.89 -7.01 -16.11
N THR A 48 -18.10 -6.43 -15.20
CA THR A 48 -16.78 -5.86 -15.49
C THR A 48 -15.78 -6.33 -14.44
N PRO A 49 -14.92 -7.33 -14.74
CA PRO A 49 -13.94 -7.83 -13.79
C PRO A 49 -13.05 -6.74 -13.21
N VAL A 50 -12.79 -6.82 -11.90
CA VAL A 50 -11.88 -5.89 -11.23
C VAL A 50 -10.49 -6.04 -11.83
N THR A 51 -9.95 -4.95 -12.36
CA THR A 51 -8.71 -4.97 -13.13
C THR A 51 -7.53 -4.60 -12.24
N VAL A 52 -6.49 -5.44 -12.27
CA VAL A 52 -5.13 -5.14 -11.84
C VAL A 52 -4.28 -5.01 -13.10
N ALA A 53 -3.32 -4.11 -13.12
CA ALA A 53 -2.47 -3.92 -14.30
C ALA A 53 -1.00 -4.03 -13.92
N MET A 54 -0.20 -4.74 -14.70
CA MET A 54 1.20 -5.01 -14.40
C MET A 54 2.11 -4.59 -15.55
N ALA A 55 3.31 -4.12 -15.24
CA ALA A 55 4.31 -3.73 -16.23
C ALA A 55 5.72 -3.85 -15.67
N THR A 56 6.71 -4.02 -16.54
CA THR A 56 8.13 -3.87 -16.20
C THR A 56 8.57 -2.43 -16.44
N ALA A 57 9.22 -1.80 -15.45
CA ALA A 57 9.84 -0.48 -15.58
C ALA A 57 10.99 -0.32 -14.58
N ASP A 58 12.10 0.30 -15.00
CA ASP A 58 13.26 0.62 -14.15
C ASP A 58 13.78 -0.58 -13.33
N GLY A 59 13.84 -1.78 -13.93
CA GLY A 59 14.29 -3.02 -13.27
C GLY A 59 13.32 -3.58 -12.21
N HIS A 60 12.08 -3.09 -12.20
CA HIS A 60 11.02 -3.57 -11.32
C HIS A 60 9.86 -4.13 -12.13
N LEU A 61 9.21 -5.15 -11.57
CA LEU A 61 7.86 -5.53 -11.94
C LEU A 61 6.89 -4.74 -11.06
N LEU A 62 6.06 -3.93 -11.69
CA LEU A 62 5.07 -3.07 -11.07
C LEU A 62 3.67 -3.67 -11.22
N ALA A 63 2.83 -3.53 -10.20
CA ALA A 63 1.40 -3.79 -10.29
C ALA A 63 0.62 -2.60 -9.73
N VAL A 64 -0.36 -2.09 -10.48
CA VAL A 64 -1.31 -1.07 -10.02
C VAL A 64 -2.70 -1.69 -9.90
N GLY A 65 -3.39 -1.36 -8.81
CA GLY A 65 -4.73 -1.85 -8.54
C GLY A 65 -5.64 -0.79 -7.93
N PRO A 66 -6.95 -1.07 -7.81
CA PRO A 66 -7.95 -0.11 -7.35
C PRO A 66 -7.86 0.24 -5.85
N ALA A 67 -7.01 -0.48 -5.09
CA ALA A 67 -6.80 -0.23 -3.68
C ALA A 67 -6.16 1.16 -3.43
N PRO A 68 -6.49 1.83 -2.31
CA PRO A 68 -5.90 3.12 -1.96
C PRO A 68 -4.42 2.99 -1.60
N ALA A 69 -3.60 3.94 -2.05
CA ALA A 69 -2.16 3.97 -1.78
C ALA A 69 -1.83 4.13 -0.29
N ALA A 70 -2.78 4.68 0.49
CA ALA A 70 -2.70 4.75 1.95
C ALA A 70 -2.48 3.38 2.61
N LEU A 71 -2.80 2.26 1.92
CA LEU A 71 -2.56 0.89 2.38
C LEU A 71 -1.09 0.64 2.74
N ARG A 72 -0.13 1.33 2.13
CA ARG A 72 1.29 1.22 2.51
C ARG A 72 1.56 1.57 3.98
N ALA A 73 0.74 2.46 4.54
CA ALA A 73 0.93 3.04 5.87
C ALA A 73 -0.13 2.63 6.88
N ASP A 74 -1.36 2.39 6.43
CA ASP A 74 -2.50 2.01 7.28
C ASP A 74 -3.22 0.83 6.66
N SER A 75 -2.98 -0.37 7.20
CA SER A 75 -3.64 -1.59 6.72
C SER A 75 -5.14 -1.61 6.95
N ALA A 76 -5.67 -0.80 7.85
CA ALA A 76 -7.10 -0.74 8.15
C ALA A 76 -7.88 0.12 7.14
N VAL A 77 -7.20 0.77 6.18
CA VAL A 77 -7.87 1.63 5.18
C VAL A 77 -8.63 0.83 4.12
N VAL A 78 -8.37 -0.48 4.01
CA VAL A 78 -9.03 -1.37 3.04
C VAL A 78 -9.91 -2.39 3.74
N GLY A 79 -11.04 -2.70 3.13
CA GLY A 79 -11.87 -3.84 3.52
C GLY A 79 -11.24 -5.18 3.12
N GLU A 80 -11.80 -6.27 3.62
CA GLU A 80 -11.32 -7.63 3.42
C GLU A 80 -11.13 -7.99 1.93
N ARG A 81 -12.13 -7.74 1.07
CA ARG A 81 -12.03 -8.10 -0.35
C ARG A 81 -10.91 -7.35 -1.07
N SER A 82 -10.78 -6.05 -0.81
CA SER A 82 -9.70 -5.22 -1.36
C SER A 82 -8.33 -5.72 -0.88
N TRP A 83 -8.23 -6.15 0.39
CA TRP A 83 -7.04 -6.81 0.91
C TRP A 83 -6.73 -8.12 0.19
N LEU A 84 -7.72 -9.00 -0.02
CA LEU A 84 -7.52 -10.29 -0.71
C LEU A 84 -7.05 -10.10 -2.16
N LEU A 85 -7.58 -9.10 -2.87
CA LEU A 85 -7.09 -8.74 -4.21
C LEU A 85 -5.63 -8.30 -4.18
N VAL A 86 -5.26 -7.45 -3.21
CA VAL A 86 -3.88 -6.99 -3.03
C VAL A 86 -2.95 -8.14 -2.69
N ALA A 87 -3.36 -9.05 -1.80
CA ALA A 87 -2.60 -10.23 -1.44
C ALA A 87 -2.35 -11.16 -2.65
N ALA A 88 -3.39 -11.41 -3.46
CA ALA A 88 -3.24 -12.17 -4.70
C ALA A 88 -2.30 -11.47 -5.71
N THR A 89 -2.35 -10.13 -5.76
CA THR A 89 -1.44 -9.31 -6.58
C THR A 89 0.02 -9.46 -6.11
N VAL A 90 0.27 -9.43 -4.80
CA VAL A 90 1.62 -9.65 -4.23
C VAL A 90 2.14 -11.04 -4.60
N ALA A 91 1.30 -12.07 -4.49
CA ALA A 91 1.69 -13.43 -4.85
C ALA A 91 2.05 -13.58 -6.33
N ALA A 92 1.27 -12.96 -7.22
CA ALA A 92 1.56 -12.92 -8.65
C ALA A 92 2.87 -12.18 -8.94
N LEU A 93 3.13 -11.04 -8.29
CA LEU A 93 4.40 -10.32 -8.41
C LEU A 93 5.60 -11.17 -7.96
N VAL A 94 5.49 -11.88 -6.84
CA VAL A 94 6.54 -12.77 -6.32
C VAL A 94 6.84 -13.90 -7.31
N LEU A 95 5.79 -14.52 -7.86
CA LEU A 95 5.91 -15.59 -8.85
C LEU A 95 6.60 -15.09 -10.13
N LEU A 96 6.12 -13.98 -10.70
CA LEU A 96 6.65 -13.41 -11.94
C LEU A 96 8.08 -12.89 -11.77
N ALA A 97 8.41 -12.31 -10.61
CA ALA A 97 9.76 -11.84 -10.32
C ALA A 97 10.75 -12.98 -10.03
N GLY A 98 10.28 -14.23 -9.89
CA GLY A 98 11.14 -15.36 -9.52
C GLY A 98 11.77 -15.19 -8.13
N ALA A 99 11.10 -14.48 -7.21
CA ALA A 99 11.68 -14.14 -5.92
C ALA A 99 11.81 -15.38 -5.02
N GLY A 100 13.04 -15.84 -4.79
CA GLY A 100 13.33 -17.04 -3.98
C GLY A 100 13.01 -16.89 -2.49
N ARG A 101 13.09 -17.98 -1.73
CA ARG A 101 12.77 -18.02 -0.30
C ARG A 101 13.64 -17.05 0.53
N PRO A 102 13.05 -16.15 1.36
CA PRO A 102 13.80 -15.24 2.21
C PRO A 102 14.37 -15.98 3.43
N ARG A 103 15.54 -15.53 3.90
CA ARG A 103 16.20 -16.02 5.11
C ARG A 103 16.05 -15.10 6.31
N ALA A 104 15.76 -13.82 6.07
CA ALA A 104 15.56 -12.81 7.11
C ALA A 104 14.55 -11.74 6.63
N ALA A 105 13.99 -10.98 7.57
CA ALA A 105 13.06 -9.88 7.27
C ALA A 105 13.67 -8.82 6.35
N GLY A 106 14.97 -8.55 6.47
CA GLY A 106 15.71 -7.64 5.59
C GLY A 106 15.81 -8.09 4.12
N GLU A 107 15.56 -9.37 3.82
CA GLU A 107 15.54 -9.89 2.44
C GLU A 107 14.18 -9.69 1.75
N LEU A 108 13.14 -9.22 2.48
CA LEU A 108 11.86 -8.82 1.90
C LEU A 108 12.03 -7.51 1.11
N SER A 109 11.54 -7.49 -0.12
CA SER A 109 11.88 -6.49 -1.12
C SER A 109 10.67 -5.78 -1.74
N LEU A 110 9.44 -6.19 -1.37
CA LEU A 110 8.22 -5.56 -1.84
C LEU A 110 8.20 -4.08 -1.43
N ARG A 111 7.99 -3.23 -2.42
CA ARG A 111 7.79 -1.79 -2.24
C ARG A 111 6.38 -1.42 -2.64
N ALA A 112 5.89 -0.33 -2.06
CA ALA A 112 4.60 0.24 -2.39
C ALA A 112 4.72 1.76 -2.57
N GLY A 113 3.84 2.33 -3.38
CA GLY A 113 3.81 3.76 -3.69
C GLY A 113 2.44 4.23 -4.14
N ILE A 114 2.43 5.35 -4.84
CA ILE A 114 1.21 6.02 -5.32
C ILE A 114 1.25 6.09 -6.84
N PHE A 115 0.12 5.76 -7.47
CA PHE A 115 -0.15 6.02 -8.88
C PHE A 115 -1.38 6.92 -9.01
N ALA A 116 -1.28 7.96 -9.86
CA ALA A 116 -2.35 8.92 -10.10
C ALA A 116 -3.06 9.38 -8.81
N ASP A 117 -2.25 9.89 -7.89
CA ASP A 117 -2.61 10.50 -6.60
C ASP A 117 -3.16 9.57 -5.50
N ASP A 118 -3.83 8.46 -5.83
CA ASP A 118 -4.49 7.64 -4.80
C ASP A 118 -4.48 6.12 -5.04
N TYR A 119 -4.02 5.64 -6.20
CA TYR A 119 -3.97 4.19 -6.45
C TYR A 119 -2.70 3.57 -5.90
N LEU A 120 -2.85 2.39 -5.27
CA LEU A 120 -1.72 1.60 -4.82
C LEU A 120 -0.96 1.07 -6.04
N VAL A 121 0.33 1.37 -6.06
CA VAL A 121 1.30 0.62 -6.87
C VAL A 121 2.15 -0.25 -5.95
N LEU A 122 2.35 -1.49 -6.34
CA LEU A 122 3.26 -2.46 -5.74
C LEU A 122 4.41 -2.70 -6.69
N ALA A 123 5.60 -2.96 -6.14
CA ALA A 123 6.79 -3.19 -6.94
C ALA A 123 7.66 -4.28 -6.32
N MET A 124 8.14 -5.18 -7.16
CA MET A 124 9.16 -6.17 -6.85
C MET A 124 10.35 -5.96 -7.78
N PRO A 125 11.60 -6.09 -7.29
CA PRO A 125 12.77 -6.16 -8.18
C PRO A 125 12.62 -7.33 -9.15
N ALA A 126 12.81 -7.07 -10.45
CA ALA A 126 12.70 -8.07 -11.51
C ALA A 126 13.52 -7.62 -12.72
N ALA A 127 14.83 -7.92 -12.70
CA ALA A 127 15.75 -7.49 -13.76
C ALA A 127 15.60 -8.33 -15.05
N ASP A 128 15.13 -9.57 -14.91
CA ASP A 128 15.18 -10.58 -15.98
C ASP A 128 13.81 -10.86 -16.63
N VAL A 129 12.78 -10.07 -16.30
CA VAL A 129 11.44 -10.25 -16.88
C VAL A 129 11.30 -9.36 -18.11
N ALA A 130 11.18 -9.97 -19.29
CA ALA A 130 11.01 -9.25 -20.54
C ALA A 130 9.55 -8.74 -20.68
N PRO A 131 9.32 -7.51 -21.17
CA PRO A 131 7.97 -6.98 -21.36
C PRO A 131 7.08 -7.86 -22.25
N GLU A 132 7.65 -8.46 -23.30
CA GLU A 132 6.94 -9.31 -24.25
C GLU A 132 6.34 -10.58 -23.63
N ASP A 133 6.96 -11.11 -22.57
CA ASP A 133 6.46 -12.30 -21.88
C ASP A 133 5.27 -11.97 -20.98
N LEU A 134 5.08 -10.70 -20.60
CA LEU A 134 4.05 -10.30 -19.64
C LEU A 134 2.63 -10.54 -20.16
N ASP A 135 2.39 -10.38 -21.47
CA ASP A 135 1.05 -10.55 -22.05
C ASP A 135 0.49 -11.97 -21.80
N GLU A 136 1.36 -12.98 -21.80
CA GLU A 136 1.00 -14.37 -21.47
C GLU A 136 1.10 -14.65 -19.97
N LEU A 137 2.19 -14.23 -19.32
CA LEU A 137 2.48 -14.63 -17.94
C LEU A 137 1.59 -13.91 -16.91
N VAL A 138 1.25 -12.65 -17.12
CA VAL A 138 0.48 -11.85 -16.14
C VAL A 138 -0.93 -12.42 -15.90
N PRO A 139 -1.75 -12.70 -16.93
CA PRO A 139 -3.07 -13.28 -16.72
C PRO A 139 -3.02 -14.63 -16.00
N LEU A 140 -2.07 -15.50 -16.37
CA LEU A 140 -1.91 -16.83 -15.79
C LEU A 140 -1.48 -16.76 -14.32
N ALA A 141 -0.40 -16.03 -14.04
CA ALA A 141 0.14 -15.88 -12.69
C ALA A 141 -0.87 -15.27 -11.73
N PHE A 142 -1.66 -14.29 -12.19
CA PHE A 142 -2.68 -13.66 -11.35
C PHE A 142 -3.92 -14.52 -11.15
N ALA A 143 -4.45 -15.14 -12.22
CA ALA A 143 -5.68 -15.93 -12.13
C ALA A 143 -5.58 -17.06 -11.10
N GLU A 144 -4.44 -17.75 -11.05
CA GLU A 144 -4.20 -18.81 -10.07
C GLU A 144 -4.28 -18.31 -8.61
N GLN A 145 -3.83 -17.08 -8.36
CA GLN A 145 -3.84 -16.49 -7.02
C GLN A 145 -5.21 -15.91 -6.66
N ALA A 146 -5.98 -15.45 -7.65
CA ALA A 146 -7.28 -14.82 -7.46
C ALA A 146 -8.48 -15.79 -7.43
N ASP A 147 -8.36 -17.00 -7.99
CA ASP A 147 -9.46 -17.96 -8.18
C ASP A 147 -10.21 -18.35 -6.88
N GLY A 148 -9.55 -18.20 -5.72
CA GLY A 148 -10.15 -18.49 -4.41
C GLY A 148 -10.87 -17.33 -3.72
N ILE A 149 -10.90 -16.13 -4.31
CA ILE A 149 -11.50 -14.96 -3.64
C ILE A 149 -13.02 -15.01 -3.80
N ASP A 150 -13.73 -15.15 -2.67
CA ASP A 150 -15.19 -15.31 -2.68
C ASP A 150 -15.89 -14.16 -3.41
N ARG A 151 -16.73 -14.54 -4.39
CA ARG A 151 -17.61 -13.65 -5.16
C ARG A 151 -16.90 -12.47 -5.83
N LEU A 152 -15.60 -12.59 -6.12
CA LEU A 152 -14.84 -11.61 -6.87
C LEU A 152 -14.42 -12.20 -8.21
N ARG A 153 -14.81 -11.54 -9.30
CA ARG A 153 -14.17 -11.72 -10.61
C ARG A 153 -13.15 -10.61 -10.79
N ALA A 154 -11.89 -11.01 -10.90
CA ALA A 154 -10.78 -10.10 -11.14
C ALA A 154 -9.93 -10.64 -12.30
N ARG A 155 -9.18 -9.75 -12.93
CA ARG A 155 -8.20 -10.08 -13.97
C ARG A 155 -6.98 -9.19 -13.84
N ALA A 156 -5.84 -9.70 -14.30
CA ALA A 156 -4.66 -8.89 -14.51
C ALA A 156 -4.41 -8.67 -16.01
N LEU A 157 -3.96 -7.47 -16.37
CA LEU A 157 -3.56 -7.11 -17.73
C LEU A 157 -2.10 -6.67 -17.71
N ALA A 158 -1.33 -7.09 -18.71
CA ALA A 158 0.00 -6.53 -18.93
C ALA A 158 -0.11 -5.18 -19.64
N LEU A 159 0.75 -4.24 -19.25
CA LEU A 159 0.81 -2.88 -19.77
C LEU A 159 2.23 -2.54 -20.22
N PRO A 160 2.37 -1.61 -21.18
CA PRO A 160 3.64 -0.94 -21.44
C PRO A 160 4.21 -0.26 -20.20
N GLY A 161 5.50 -0.46 -19.94
CA GLY A 161 6.22 0.17 -18.82
C GLY A 161 6.05 1.70 -18.79
N ALA A 162 6.03 2.33 -19.98
CA ALA A 162 5.87 3.77 -20.15
C ALA A 162 4.59 4.36 -19.51
N LEU A 163 3.56 3.54 -19.26
CA LEU A 163 2.35 3.97 -18.55
C LEU A 163 2.60 4.26 -17.07
N LEU A 164 3.58 3.59 -16.48
CA LEU A 164 3.91 3.66 -15.05
C LEU A 164 5.22 4.43 -14.79
N ASP A 165 5.82 5.03 -15.82
CA ASP A 165 7.03 5.85 -15.69
C ASP A 165 6.92 6.90 -14.58
N GLY A 166 8.01 7.11 -13.86
CA GLY A 166 8.09 8.04 -12.73
C GLY A 166 7.47 7.52 -11.43
N THR A 167 6.75 6.40 -11.45
CA THR A 167 6.21 5.77 -10.23
C THR A 167 7.32 5.20 -9.36
N ALA A 168 8.41 4.72 -9.98
CA ALA A 168 9.55 4.12 -9.27
C ALA A 168 10.17 5.05 -8.22
N ALA A 169 10.22 6.36 -8.48
CA ALA A 169 10.77 7.36 -7.56
C ALA A 169 10.00 7.48 -6.24
N GLN A 170 8.73 7.08 -6.23
CA GLN A 170 7.81 7.19 -5.09
C GLN A 170 7.70 5.90 -4.28
N LEU A 171 8.33 4.81 -4.72
CA LEU A 171 8.29 3.52 -4.05
C LEU A 171 9.03 3.56 -2.72
N ARG A 172 8.38 3.06 -1.66
CA ARG A 172 8.94 2.93 -0.30
C ARG A 172 8.56 1.57 0.28
N ALA A 173 9.29 1.13 1.30
CA ALA A 173 8.87 -0.06 2.05
C ALA A 173 7.49 0.17 2.70
N PRO A 174 6.68 -0.90 2.86
CA PRO A 174 5.53 -0.87 3.74
C PRO A 174 5.94 -0.49 5.18
N ILE A 175 5.10 0.25 5.90
CA ILE A 175 5.47 0.81 7.20
C ILE A 175 5.22 -0.21 8.32
N GLY A 176 6.29 -0.61 9.00
CA GLY A 176 6.27 -1.53 10.15
C GLY A 176 6.60 -2.97 9.76
N ASP A 177 7.32 -3.67 10.62
CA ASP A 177 7.88 -4.99 10.30
C ASP A 177 6.81 -6.07 10.11
N ALA A 178 5.69 -5.91 10.81
CA ALA A 178 4.54 -6.79 10.72
C ALA A 178 3.43 -6.26 9.78
N HIS A 179 3.78 -5.35 8.87
CA HIS A 179 2.81 -4.82 7.90
C HIS A 179 2.24 -5.95 7.01
N PRO A 180 0.93 -6.01 6.74
CA PRO A 180 0.32 -7.10 5.98
C PRO A 180 0.96 -7.33 4.60
N LEU A 181 1.38 -6.28 3.89
CA LEU A 181 2.13 -6.43 2.64
C LEU A 181 3.44 -7.22 2.78
N ARG A 182 4.19 -7.05 3.88
CA ARG A 182 5.42 -7.82 4.16
C ARG A 182 5.09 -9.28 4.47
N ILE A 183 4.03 -9.49 5.25
CA ILE A 183 3.49 -10.83 5.53
C ILE A 183 3.07 -11.53 4.23
N ALA A 184 2.38 -10.82 3.33
CA ALA A 184 1.95 -11.36 2.05
C ALA A 184 3.14 -11.75 1.15
N GLU A 185 4.19 -10.92 1.09
CA GLU A 185 5.42 -11.28 0.39
C GLU A 185 6.07 -12.52 1.02
N ALA A 186 6.19 -12.57 2.35
CA ALA A 186 6.78 -13.69 3.07
C ALA A 186 6.02 -15.00 2.79
N VAL A 187 4.70 -14.99 2.94
CA VAL A 187 3.84 -16.16 2.64
C VAL A 187 4.03 -16.62 1.20
N ALA A 188 4.00 -15.69 0.23
CA ALA A 188 4.17 -16.04 -1.17
C ALA A 188 5.56 -16.64 -1.46
N ARG A 189 6.63 -16.06 -0.92
CA ARG A 189 8.01 -16.55 -1.13
C ARG A 189 8.33 -17.83 -0.34
N LEU A 190 7.51 -18.17 0.65
CA LEU A 190 7.51 -19.48 1.32
C LEU A 190 6.68 -20.54 0.58
N GLY A 191 6.09 -20.18 -0.57
CA GLY A 191 5.29 -21.08 -1.42
C GLY A 191 3.80 -21.11 -1.09
N GLY A 192 3.34 -20.25 -0.18
CA GLY A 192 1.93 -20.11 0.19
C GLY A 192 1.14 -19.15 -0.70
N ARG A 193 -0.14 -19.01 -0.39
CA ARG A 193 -1.08 -18.09 -1.05
C ARG A 193 -1.65 -17.10 -0.04
N PRO A 194 -1.16 -15.85 0.01
CA PRO A 194 -1.54 -14.87 1.03
C PRO A 194 -3.01 -14.43 0.96
N ALA A 195 -3.71 -14.67 -0.18
CA ALA A 195 -5.14 -14.45 -0.30
C ALA A 195 -6.00 -15.61 0.26
N ARG A 196 -5.39 -16.66 0.83
CA ARG A 196 -6.10 -17.80 1.43
C ARG A 196 -5.74 -17.94 2.90
N ALA A 197 -6.74 -17.77 3.77
CA ALA A 197 -6.55 -17.85 5.22
C ALA A 197 -5.86 -19.14 5.68
N ALA A 198 -6.27 -20.30 5.13
CA ALA A 198 -5.65 -21.58 5.46
C ALA A 198 -4.15 -21.62 5.15
N SER A 199 -3.73 -21.08 4.00
CA SER A 199 -2.31 -21.05 3.63
C SER A 199 -1.50 -20.09 4.50
N VAL A 200 -2.10 -19.00 4.96
CA VAL A 200 -1.45 -18.09 5.93
C VAL A 200 -1.28 -18.78 7.28
N SER A 201 -2.31 -19.49 7.77
CA SER A 201 -2.25 -20.23 9.02
C SER A 201 -1.23 -21.37 8.99
N GLU A 202 -1.10 -22.09 7.88
CA GLU A 202 -0.10 -23.16 7.72
C GLU A 202 1.35 -22.64 7.82
N LEU A 203 1.59 -21.40 7.40
CA LEU A 203 2.93 -20.78 7.38
C LEU A 203 3.16 -19.80 8.54
N GLU A 204 2.23 -19.70 9.49
CA GLU A 204 2.25 -18.67 10.54
C GLU A 204 3.57 -18.69 11.34
N GLU A 205 3.99 -19.87 11.81
CA GLU A 205 5.22 -20.01 12.60
C GLU A 205 6.47 -19.62 11.81
N GLU A 206 6.57 -20.03 10.53
CA GLU A 206 7.71 -19.71 9.66
C GLU A 206 7.78 -18.21 9.35
N VAL A 207 6.62 -17.59 9.11
CA VAL A 207 6.53 -16.13 8.88
C VAL A 207 6.88 -15.37 10.14
N LEU A 208 6.39 -15.78 11.31
CA LEU A 208 6.74 -15.14 12.58
C LEU A 208 8.24 -15.25 12.86
N ALA A 209 8.84 -16.43 12.65
CA ALA A 209 10.27 -16.62 12.80
C ALA A 209 11.10 -15.72 11.85
N LEU A 210 10.67 -15.61 10.59
CA LEU A 210 11.30 -14.75 9.59
C LEU A 210 11.25 -13.28 10.00
N LEU A 211 10.10 -12.81 10.50
CA LEU A 211 9.88 -11.40 10.85
C LEU A 211 10.47 -11.02 12.22
N ALA A 212 10.57 -11.96 13.15
CA ALA A 212 11.12 -11.73 14.50
C ALA A 212 12.65 -11.73 14.56
N ALA A 213 13.33 -12.17 13.49
CA ALA A 213 14.79 -12.33 13.46
C ALA A 213 15.57 -11.00 13.65
N ASP A 214 14.92 -9.85 13.45
CA ASP A 214 15.51 -8.52 13.62
C ASP A 214 14.95 -7.76 14.84
N GLY A 215 14.98 -8.38 16.03
CA GLY A 215 14.99 -7.66 17.31
C GLY A 215 13.65 -7.20 17.90
N GLN A 216 13.46 -7.51 19.19
CA GLN A 216 12.43 -7.04 20.13
C GLN A 216 11.09 -6.61 19.55
N ALA A 217 10.06 -7.44 19.72
CA ALA A 217 8.67 -7.18 19.35
C ALA A 217 8.22 -5.75 19.66
N ALA A 218 8.37 -4.85 18.69
CA ALA A 218 7.87 -3.49 18.78
C ALA A 218 6.34 -3.56 18.75
N VAL A 219 5.68 -3.20 19.86
CA VAL A 219 4.22 -3.15 19.94
C VAL A 219 3.71 -2.27 18.81
N ARG A 220 2.85 -2.79 17.92
CA ARG A 220 2.37 -2.05 16.75
C ARG A 220 1.66 -0.76 17.20
N PRO A 221 1.67 0.33 16.39
CA PRO A 221 0.98 1.57 16.73
C PRO A 221 -0.48 1.40 17.19
N HIS A 222 -1.22 0.46 16.60
CA HIS A 222 -2.63 0.18 16.93
C HIS A 222 -2.82 -0.71 18.16
N GLU A 223 -1.75 -1.38 18.60
CA GLU A 223 -1.72 -2.28 19.75
C GLU A 223 -1.11 -1.59 20.99
N ASP A 224 -0.72 -0.31 20.88
CA ASP A 224 -0.17 0.44 22.00
C ASP A 224 -1.19 0.47 23.16
N PRO A 225 -0.79 0.03 24.36
CA PRO A 225 -1.70 -0.05 25.51
C PRO A 225 -2.14 1.33 25.99
N ASP A 226 -1.35 2.38 25.73
CA ASP A 226 -1.74 3.74 26.03
C ASP A 226 -2.63 4.30 24.91
N PRO A 227 -3.90 4.69 25.20
CA PRO A 227 -4.83 5.16 24.18
C PRO A 227 -4.36 6.43 23.47
N ALA A 228 -3.72 7.35 24.18
CA ALA A 228 -3.25 8.61 23.62
C ALA A 228 -1.99 8.40 22.78
N ARG A 229 -1.06 7.56 23.25
CA ARG A 229 0.14 7.20 22.48
C ARG A 229 -0.23 6.40 21.24
N LYS A 230 -1.16 5.45 21.33
CA LYS A 230 -1.75 4.76 20.17
C LYS A 230 -2.22 5.75 19.10
N ILE A 231 -3.01 6.74 19.51
CA ILE A 231 -3.55 7.74 18.59
C ILE A 231 -2.44 8.62 18.01
N ALA A 232 -1.47 9.03 18.84
CA ALA A 232 -0.33 9.83 18.40
C ALA A 232 0.48 9.09 17.32
N ARG A 233 0.82 7.82 17.59
CA ARG A 233 1.53 6.95 16.67
C ARG A 233 0.76 6.77 15.36
N ARG A 234 -0.56 6.53 15.42
CA ARG A 234 -1.41 6.41 14.22
C ARG A 234 -1.50 7.71 13.41
N ILE A 235 -1.59 8.87 14.06
CA ILE A 235 -1.60 10.18 13.35
C ILE A 235 -0.28 10.39 12.61
N LEU A 236 0.84 10.25 13.32
CA LEU A 236 2.18 10.46 12.76
C LEU A 236 2.48 9.45 11.65
N GLN A 237 2.15 8.18 11.85
CA GLN A 237 2.31 7.11 10.86
C GLN A 237 1.53 7.42 9.58
N ARG A 238 0.28 7.90 9.69
CA ARG A 238 -0.53 8.24 8.52
C ARG A 238 0.06 9.43 7.75
N LEU A 239 0.47 10.47 8.46
CA LEU A 239 1.08 11.65 7.84
C LEU A 239 2.41 11.32 7.15
N ASP A 240 3.24 10.49 7.77
CA ASP A 240 4.50 10.01 7.18
C ASP A 240 4.22 9.13 5.96
N GLY A 241 3.19 8.28 6.07
CA GLY A 241 2.59 7.50 5.01
C GLY A 241 2.27 8.30 3.74
N MET A 242 1.62 9.44 3.94
CA MET A 242 1.20 10.38 2.90
C MET A 242 2.32 11.35 2.47
N GLY A 243 3.52 11.26 3.05
CA GLY A 243 4.62 12.18 2.75
C GLY A 243 4.38 13.63 3.19
N LYS A 244 3.53 13.86 4.20
CA LYS A 244 3.13 15.19 4.71
C LYS A 244 4.24 15.84 5.53
N TRP A 245 5.39 16.08 4.89
CA TRP A 245 6.57 16.69 5.47
C TRP A 245 6.80 18.08 4.89
N GLY A 246 7.18 19.03 5.75
CA GLY A 246 7.56 20.39 5.34
C GLY A 246 6.50 21.09 4.49
N GLY A 247 6.76 21.23 3.18
CA GLY A 247 5.88 21.95 2.25
C GLY A 247 4.53 21.28 1.99
N TYR A 248 4.43 19.96 2.19
CA TYR A 248 3.21 19.18 1.96
C TYR A 248 2.45 18.94 3.27
N HIS A 249 1.19 19.36 3.31
CA HIS A 249 0.44 19.54 4.55
C HIS A 249 -1.02 19.08 4.40
N THR A 250 -1.73 19.01 5.52
CA THR A 250 -3.16 18.66 5.60
C THR A 250 -3.86 19.59 6.57
N GLU A 251 -5.19 19.71 6.47
CA GLU A 251 -5.98 20.45 7.46
C GLU A 251 -5.93 19.75 8.82
N PHE A 252 -5.80 20.52 9.90
CA PHE A 252 -5.72 19.99 11.27
C PHE A 252 -6.97 19.16 11.64
N ALA A 253 -8.14 19.59 11.20
CA ALA A 253 -9.38 18.84 11.41
C ALA A 253 -9.35 17.44 10.78
N HIS A 254 -8.48 17.18 9.81
CA HIS A 254 -8.34 15.87 9.19
C HIS A 254 -7.57 14.87 10.04
N LEU A 255 -6.85 15.29 11.09
CA LEU A 255 -6.09 14.37 11.94
C LEU A 255 -7.00 13.35 12.62
N SER A 256 -8.20 13.76 13.02
CA SER A 256 -9.18 12.89 13.69
C SER A 256 -10.00 12.02 12.73
N ARG A 257 -9.86 12.19 11.41
CA ARG A 257 -10.51 11.30 10.42
C ARG A 257 -9.96 9.88 10.56
N GLY A 258 -10.80 8.88 10.35
CA GLY A 258 -10.41 7.46 10.51
C GLY A 258 -10.31 6.97 11.96
N PHE A 259 -10.64 7.79 12.95
CA PHE A 259 -10.88 7.35 14.33
C PHE A 259 -12.38 7.18 14.61
N ALA A 260 -12.71 6.23 15.48
CA ALA A 260 -14.08 5.98 15.94
C ALA A 260 -14.65 7.24 16.60
N GLY A 261 -15.98 7.42 16.59
CA GLY A 261 -16.64 8.65 17.05
C GLY A 261 -16.24 9.08 18.47
N ASN A 262 -16.14 8.12 19.39
CA ASN A 262 -15.71 8.32 20.78
C ASN A 262 -14.21 8.67 20.93
N GLN A 263 -13.38 8.42 19.91
CA GLN A 263 -11.95 8.69 19.92
C GLN A 263 -11.58 10.02 19.24
N ARG A 264 -12.52 10.66 18.53
CA ARG A 264 -12.21 11.88 17.75
C ARG A 264 -11.77 13.05 18.62
N ALA A 265 -12.41 13.25 19.77
CA ALA A 265 -12.04 14.31 20.72
C ALA A 265 -10.61 14.09 21.25
N LEU A 266 -10.30 12.85 21.66
CA LEU A 266 -8.95 12.48 22.10
C LEU A 266 -7.92 12.65 20.96
N ALA A 267 -8.27 12.27 19.72
CA ALA A 267 -7.38 12.46 18.57
C ALA A 267 -7.11 13.92 18.25
N GLN A 268 -8.09 14.80 18.44
CA GLN A 268 -7.88 16.23 18.28
C GLN A 268 -6.97 16.78 19.40
N ALA A 269 -7.18 16.39 20.65
CA ALA A 269 -6.32 16.76 21.77
C ALA A 269 -4.87 16.25 21.60
N VAL A 270 -4.70 15.02 21.11
CA VAL A 270 -3.39 14.47 20.76
C VAL A 270 -2.76 15.27 19.62
N GLY A 271 -3.52 15.67 18.60
CA GLY A 271 -3.04 16.56 17.55
C GLY A 271 -2.47 17.88 18.09
N GLU A 272 -3.14 18.49 19.07
CA GLU A 272 -2.66 19.71 19.73
C GLU A 272 -1.39 19.43 20.56
N ALA A 273 -1.32 18.30 21.26
CA ALA A 273 -0.12 17.91 22.00
C ALA A 273 1.10 17.70 21.07
N LEU A 274 0.90 17.10 19.90
CA LEU A 274 1.94 16.92 18.89
C LEU A 274 2.41 18.26 18.29
N LEU A 275 1.51 19.23 18.13
CA LEU A 275 1.84 20.61 17.74
C LEU A 275 2.62 21.34 18.83
N ALA A 276 2.16 21.28 20.08
CA ALA A 276 2.82 21.90 21.22
C ALA A 276 4.23 21.33 21.45
N ALA A 277 4.42 20.03 21.21
CA ALA A 277 5.73 19.39 21.23
C ALA A 277 6.59 19.73 19.99
N GLY A 278 6.03 20.34 18.94
CA GLY A 278 6.74 20.66 17.71
C GLY A 278 7.06 19.46 16.80
N LEU A 279 6.41 18.31 17.03
CA LEU A 279 6.44 17.16 16.11
C LEU A 279 5.60 17.44 14.86
N LEU A 280 4.49 18.16 15.04
CA LEU A 280 3.79 18.85 13.96
C LEU A 280 4.20 20.32 13.94
N ALA A 281 4.18 20.91 12.75
CA ALA A 281 4.32 22.34 12.56
C ALA A 281 3.11 22.89 11.80
N GLU A 282 2.71 24.11 12.16
CA GLU A 282 1.65 24.83 11.44
C GLU A 282 2.22 25.55 10.23
N LYS A 283 1.46 25.51 9.13
CA LYS A 283 1.69 26.40 8.00
C LYS A 283 0.86 27.66 8.21
N PRO A 284 1.45 28.87 8.10
CA PRO A 284 0.68 30.10 8.13
C PRO A 284 -0.17 30.19 6.84
N SER A 285 -1.43 29.79 6.92
CA SER A 285 -2.44 29.92 5.86
C SER A 285 -3.58 30.82 6.33
N VAL A 286 -4.13 31.61 5.41
CA VAL A 286 -5.32 32.44 5.66
C VAL A 286 -6.55 31.52 5.62
N GLY A 287 -7.21 31.31 6.76
CA GLY A 287 -8.39 30.44 6.87
C GLY A 287 -8.17 29.26 7.82
N GLN A 288 -8.10 28.04 7.28
CA GLN A 288 -8.02 26.81 8.06
C GLN A 288 -6.59 26.55 8.58
N ARG A 289 -6.49 25.93 9.77
CA ARG A 289 -5.20 25.53 10.38
C ARG A 289 -4.66 24.31 9.65
N HIS A 290 -3.50 24.46 9.01
CA HIS A 290 -2.85 23.39 8.24
C HIS A 290 -1.58 22.92 8.95
N VAL A 291 -1.36 21.62 8.98
CA VAL A 291 -0.24 20.98 9.67
C VAL A 291 0.52 20.00 8.79
N PHE A 292 1.80 19.83 9.14
CA PHE A 292 2.72 18.87 8.53
C PHE A 292 3.70 18.34 9.56
N LEU A 293 4.35 17.21 9.27
CA LEU A 293 5.42 16.64 10.08
C LEU A 293 6.67 17.50 10.00
N ASN A 294 7.23 17.85 11.15
CA ASN A 294 8.40 18.71 11.24
C ASN A 294 9.67 17.94 10.81
N PRO A 295 10.31 18.28 9.66
CA PRO A 295 11.47 17.54 9.16
C PRO A 295 12.68 17.58 10.11
N ARG A 296 12.78 18.63 10.95
CA ARG A 296 13.86 18.76 11.93
C ARG A 296 13.75 17.76 13.08
N ARG A 297 12.57 17.17 13.28
CA ARG A 297 12.29 16.16 14.32
C ARG A 297 12.05 14.77 13.75
N ALA A 298 12.51 14.51 12.51
CA ALA A 298 12.18 13.27 11.80
C ALA A 298 12.62 12.00 12.54
N ALA A 299 13.78 12.02 13.20
CA ALA A 299 14.26 10.88 13.98
C ALA A 299 13.33 10.54 15.16
N GLU A 300 12.88 11.56 15.90
CA GLU A 300 11.99 11.39 17.05
C GLU A 300 10.58 10.99 16.62
N ILE A 301 10.08 11.53 15.51
CA ILE A 301 8.80 11.13 14.92
C ILE A 301 8.84 9.65 14.55
N ARG A 302 9.91 9.20 13.88
CA ARG A 302 10.08 7.79 13.50
C ARG A 302 10.23 6.90 14.74
N ALA A 303 11.01 7.31 15.73
CA ALA A 303 11.15 6.60 17.00
C ALA A 303 9.80 6.40 17.72
N LEU A 304 8.96 7.44 17.77
CA LEU A 304 7.63 7.34 18.33
C LEU A 304 6.74 6.40 17.52
N ILE A 305 6.74 6.51 16.18
CA ILE A 305 5.96 5.62 15.30
C ILE A 305 6.38 4.16 15.51
N GLU A 306 7.67 3.87 15.36
CA GLU A 306 8.22 2.52 15.32
C GLU A 306 8.19 1.87 16.71
N ARG A 307 8.69 2.59 17.73
CA ARG A 307 8.98 2.01 19.05
C ARG A 307 8.10 2.56 20.19
N GLY A 308 7.29 3.57 19.93
CA GLY A 308 6.49 4.22 20.98
C GLY A 308 7.33 5.13 21.90
N GLU A 309 8.55 5.49 21.51
CA GLU A 309 9.44 6.34 22.30
C GLU A 309 8.95 7.79 22.27
N GLU A 310 8.40 8.26 23.40
CA GLU A 310 7.95 9.65 23.53
C GLU A 310 9.15 10.59 23.69
N PRO A 311 9.31 11.59 22.80
CA PRO A 311 10.42 12.51 22.90
C PRO A 311 10.25 13.47 24.08
N SER A 312 11.37 14.02 24.57
CA SER A 312 11.37 14.96 25.68
C SER A 312 10.43 16.14 25.41
N GLY A 313 9.50 16.40 26.33
CA GLY A 313 8.56 17.51 26.26
C GLY A 313 7.21 17.17 25.60
N LEU A 314 7.04 15.99 25.01
CA LEU A 314 5.72 15.52 24.61
C LEU A 314 4.89 15.22 25.87
N ARG A 315 3.70 15.82 25.95
CA ARG A 315 2.72 15.57 27.02
C ARG A 315 1.41 15.16 26.38
N LEU A 316 1.19 13.85 26.29
CA LEU A 316 -0.06 13.33 25.75
C LEU A 316 -1.21 13.51 26.76
N PRO A 317 -2.43 13.78 26.28
CA PRO A 317 -3.60 13.87 27.15
C PRO A 317 -3.85 12.52 27.85
N GLN A 318 -4.15 12.57 29.14
CA GLN A 318 -4.62 11.38 29.86
C GLN A 318 -6.08 11.09 29.44
N PRO A 319 -6.45 9.82 29.22
CA PRO A 319 -7.81 9.43 28.84
C PRO A 319 -8.85 9.73 29.92
#